data_AF-A0A7H8PXJ0-F1
#
_entry.id   AF-A0A7H8PXJ0-F1
#
_cell.length_a   1.000
_cell.length_b   1.000
_cell.length_c   1.000
_cell.angle_alpha   90.00
_cell.angle_beta   90.00
_cell.angle_gamma   90.00
#
_symmetry.space_group_name_H-M   'P 1'
#
loop_
_entity.id
_entity.type
_entity.pdbx_description
1 polymer ?
#
loop_
_entity_poly.entity_id
_entity_poly.type
_entity_poly.pdbx_seq_one_letter_code
_entity_poly.pdbx_strand_id
1 'polypeptide(L)'
;MRNSYTLHTLSRGLLTLILCAGVTACGGGGDNGGASSSSSSSSSSSSSSSSSSSSGGSSSSSSSSSSGSSSSSGSSSGGNESIDGGFAGYSYNLTGGEGGLVYTVNNGADLQSKLDEAKDASQPITIYIDGTITDFNTGTGTSIQIKDMDNVSLIGVGENGEFDGIGLSIRRANNIIVQNLLFHEAWPGEEKDAISIEGDDNGSTTSHIWIDHCELYSSLNVDKNYYDGLIDSKSGARYITLSYNYLHDSWKTSLHGHTENDTNPDTDRLITFHHNRFENLESRVPLYRHGKGHVYNNYYNNIRSTAINSRAGAELLIENNIFENTQNPIVSFYSDVIGYWNLSGNVFGSGVTWTSGGGTDITAEDGESTSTYTVPYSYTLDPTDGLKDYVIANAGRGKLDQSDLEIPEPVTPQDEVPVEEEPIVEDVVLPYAENFATDTAGFFSNSYRDLTGAPGDGTPMYYRVTGTAEIQGGALSLTGSRVSIGNSTPEASTTSGDSNTGVFDLSVPWQITFTVVSVGGDTSRNFQIYVDNNTPSSGNSIWGSASKFHQVLLTDLEAGKTYTVAGLTASANSFVTLRTESGANVVLDDLLIEATP
;
A
#
# COMPACT_ATOMS: atom_id res chain seq x y z
N MET A 1 -18.32 -58.57 -3.89
CA MET A 1 -18.21 -59.15 -5.25
C MET A 1 -18.69 -58.07 -6.21
N ARG A 2 -17.77 -57.38 -6.90
CA ARG A 2 -17.44 -57.60 -8.32
C ARG A 2 -18.67 -57.45 -9.24
N ASN A 3 -18.80 -56.35 -9.98
CA ASN A 3 -18.21 -56.25 -11.32
C ASN A 3 -18.59 -54.93 -12.02
N SER A 4 -17.56 -54.33 -12.61
CA SER A 4 -17.61 -53.39 -13.73
C SER A 4 -18.28 -54.02 -14.96
N TYR A 5 -18.90 -53.21 -15.81
CA TYR A 5 -18.91 -53.42 -17.27
C TYR A 5 -18.93 -52.10 -18.03
N THR A 6 -18.32 -52.19 -19.19
CA THR A 6 -17.74 -51.15 -20.06
C THR A 6 -18.58 -51.01 -21.34
N LEU A 7 -18.34 -49.91 -22.08
CA LEU A 7 -18.43 -49.76 -23.54
C LEU A 7 -19.83 -49.72 -24.21
N HIS A 8 -20.11 -48.58 -24.89
CA HIS A 8 -20.26 -48.60 -26.34
C HIS A 8 -20.07 -47.21 -26.98
N THR A 9 -19.08 -47.13 -27.88
CA THR A 9 -18.85 -46.10 -28.89
C THR A 9 -19.93 -46.18 -29.98
N LEU A 10 -20.34 -45.04 -30.57
CA LEU A 10 -20.58 -44.90 -32.02
C LEU A 10 -21.00 -43.48 -32.47
N SER A 11 -20.28 -43.00 -33.48
CA SER A 11 -20.73 -42.27 -34.68
C SER A 11 -20.99 -40.75 -34.67
N ARG A 12 -20.06 -40.09 -35.35
CA ARG A 12 -20.12 -38.84 -36.13
C ARG A 12 -21.46 -38.53 -36.81
N GLY A 13 -21.77 -37.23 -36.89
CA GLY A 13 -22.75 -36.63 -37.80
C GLY A 13 -22.55 -35.11 -37.92
N LEU A 14 -21.75 -34.70 -38.90
CA LEU A 14 -21.57 -33.32 -39.36
C LEU A 14 -22.78 -32.94 -40.25
N LEU A 15 -23.42 -31.79 -40.03
CA LEU A 15 -24.34 -31.18 -40.99
C LEU A 15 -24.02 -29.69 -41.13
N THR A 16 -23.40 -29.34 -42.26
CA THR A 16 -23.22 -27.98 -42.78
C THR A 16 -24.40 -27.67 -43.70
N LEU A 17 -24.99 -26.48 -43.56
CA LEU A 17 -25.99 -25.93 -44.49
C LEU A 17 -25.35 -24.73 -45.23
N ILE A 18 -25.23 -24.83 -46.55
CA ILE A 18 -24.91 -23.75 -47.51
C ILE A 18 -25.95 -23.83 -48.62
N LEU A 19 -26.51 -22.69 -49.05
CA LEU A 19 -26.71 -22.24 -50.44
C LEU A 19 -27.46 -20.89 -50.44
N CYS A 20 -26.83 -19.79 -50.87
CA CYS A 20 -26.85 -19.16 -52.21
C CYS A 20 -28.00 -18.14 -52.39
N ALA A 21 -27.77 -16.83 -52.51
CA ALA A 21 -27.06 -16.02 -53.54
C ALA A 21 -27.94 -15.62 -54.75
N GLY A 22 -27.95 -14.31 -55.08
CA GLY A 22 -28.54 -13.75 -56.29
C GLY A 22 -28.33 -12.23 -56.39
N VAL A 23 -27.60 -11.82 -57.43
CA VAL A 23 -26.95 -10.52 -57.68
C VAL A 23 -27.71 -9.71 -58.74
N THR A 24 -27.41 -8.40 -58.89
CA THR A 24 -27.34 -7.54 -60.13
C THR A 24 -28.01 -6.17 -59.92
N ALA A 25 -27.65 -5.04 -60.53
CA ALA A 25 -26.44 -4.29 -60.91
C ALA A 25 -26.93 -3.03 -61.69
N CYS A 26 -26.16 -1.94 -61.62
CA CYS A 26 -25.91 -0.90 -62.64
C CYS A 26 -27.02 0.02 -63.23
N GLY A 27 -26.66 1.32 -63.32
CA GLY A 27 -27.11 2.31 -64.33
C GLY A 27 -28.11 3.34 -63.81
N GLY A 28 -27.97 4.66 -63.94
CA GLY A 28 -27.07 5.54 -64.71
C GLY A 28 -27.86 6.81 -65.09
N GLY A 29 -27.19 7.97 -65.20
CA GLY A 29 -27.78 9.17 -65.82
C GLY A 29 -27.20 10.50 -65.31
N GLY A 30 -26.29 11.09 -66.09
CA GLY A 30 -25.88 12.50 -65.97
C GLY A 30 -26.59 13.37 -67.03
N ASP A 31 -26.59 14.69 -66.85
CA ASP A 31 -25.95 15.66 -67.76
C ASP A 31 -26.18 17.14 -67.39
N ASN A 32 -25.24 17.97 -67.89
CA ASN A 32 -25.27 19.41 -68.14
C ASN A 32 -24.94 20.42 -67.01
N GLY A 33 -23.66 20.83 -66.98
CA GLY A 33 -23.17 21.99 -67.76
C GLY A 33 -23.49 23.41 -67.24
N GLY A 34 -22.45 24.22 -67.02
CA GLY A 34 -22.58 25.68 -67.06
C GLY A 34 -21.67 26.47 -66.11
N ALA A 35 -20.57 26.96 -66.68
CA ALA A 35 -19.72 28.09 -66.29
C ALA A 35 -20.14 28.99 -65.09
N SER A 36 -19.19 29.34 -64.23
CA SER A 36 -18.70 30.73 -64.13
C SER A 36 -17.56 30.90 -63.13
N SER A 37 -16.68 31.81 -63.52
CA SER A 37 -15.46 32.34 -62.91
C SER A 37 -15.63 33.06 -61.57
N SER A 38 -14.63 32.94 -60.71
CA SER A 38 -13.88 34.06 -60.07
C SER A 38 -12.87 33.45 -59.07
N SER A 39 -11.56 33.44 -59.36
CA SER A 39 -10.57 34.52 -59.04
C SER A 39 -10.77 35.07 -57.63
N SER A 40 -9.93 34.73 -56.65
CA SER A 40 -8.71 35.46 -56.24
C SER A 40 -8.52 35.12 -54.75
N SER A 41 -7.37 35.09 -54.09
CA SER A 41 -5.97 35.35 -54.43
C SER A 41 -5.18 34.87 -53.21
N SER A 42 -4.10 34.13 -53.44
CA SER A 42 -2.97 34.06 -52.52
C SER A 42 -2.21 35.39 -52.53
N SER A 43 -1.70 35.84 -51.39
CA SER A 43 -0.35 36.41 -51.33
C SER A 43 0.14 36.54 -49.90
N SER A 44 1.38 36.11 -49.79
CA SER A 44 2.32 36.07 -48.70
C SER A 44 3.11 37.38 -48.56
N SER A 45 3.98 37.38 -47.55
CA SER A 45 5.27 38.09 -47.45
C SER A 45 5.21 39.54 -46.93
N SER A 46 6.18 40.09 -46.19
CA SER A 46 7.32 39.66 -45.37
C SER A 46 8.08 40.94 -44.99
N SER A 47 8.99 40.86 -44.00
CA SER A 47 10.17 41.74 -43.78
C SER A 47 9.90 43.17 -43.22
N SER A 48 10.75 43.79 -42.40
CA SER A 48 12.04 43.46 -41.76
C SER A 48 12.43 44.57 -40.76
N SER A 49 13.30 44.18 -39.84
CA SER A 49 14.20 44.88 -38.89
C SER A 49 14.67 46.35 -39.14
N SER A 50 14.99 47.06 -38.04
CA SER A 50 16.38 47.47 -37.66
C SER A 50 16.52 48.39 -36.40
N SER A 51 17.37 47.94 -35.46
CA SER A 51 18.46 48.59 -34.69
C SER A 51 18.34 49.89 -33.84
N SER A 52 18.84 49.84 -32.59
CA SER A 52 19.96 50.63 -31.95
C SER A 52 19.93 50.47 -30.40
N SER A 53 20.92 49.87 -29.69
CA SER A 53 22.18 50.42 -29.08
C SER A 53 21.98 51.67 -28.17
N SER A 54 22.53 51.85 -26.95
CA SER A 54 23.81 51.45 -26.34
C SER A 54 23.95 51.85 -24.84
N SER A 55 24.75 51.08 -24.06
CA SER A 55 25.76 51.44 -22.99
C SER A 55 25.36 52.32 -21.77
N GLY A 56 25.86 52.16 -20.54
CA GLY A 56 26.94 51.37 -19.92
C GLY A 56 27.30 51.98 -18.53
N GLY A 57 28.06 51.27 -17.68
CA GLY A 57 28.68 51.85 -16.47
C GLY A 57 28.98 50.86 -15.33
N SER A 58 30.26 50.73 -14.97
CA SER A 58 30.83 49.75 -14.02
C SER A 58 31.34 50.42 -12.72
N SER A 59 31.41 49.70 -11.59
CA SER A 59 32.63 49.42 -10.78
C SER A 59 32.45 49.26 -9.24
N SER A 60 32.94 48.10 -8.75
CA SER A 60 33.76 47.78 -7.55
C SER A 60 33.34 48.04 -6.08
N SER A 61 33.17 46.90 -5.38
CA SER A 61 33.74 46.44 -4.08
C SER A 61 33.67 47.28 -2.80
N SER A 62 33.11 46.71 -1.71
CA SER A 62 33.87 46.17 -0.56
C SER A 62 32.95 45.60 0.53
N SER A 63 33.49 44.62 1.25
CA SER A 63 32.97 43.80 2.36
C SER A 63 32.48 44.56 3.60
N SER A 64 31.44 44.04 4.27
CA SER A 64 31.48 43.70 5.71
C SER A 64 30.25 42.91 6.15
N SER A 65 30.52 41.98 7.05
CA SER A 65 29.63 41.05 7.76
C SER A 65 28.64 41.74 8.69
N SER A 66 27.40 41.25 8.72
CA SER A 66 26.59 41.16 9.94
C SER A 66 25.46 40.16 9.76
N SER A 67 25.52 39.10 10.55
CA SER A 67 24.47 38.17 10.91
C SER A 67 23.18 38.91 11.31
N GLY A 68 22.08 38.53 10.67
CA GLY A 68 20.73 38.94 11.02
C GLY A 68 19.76 37.87 10.54
N SER A 69 19.31 37.03 11.46
CA SER A 69 18.26 36.05 11.27
C SER A 69 16.97 36.78 10.89
N SER A 70 16.46 36.54 9.69
CA SER A 70 15.16 37.02 9.25
C SER A 70 14.19 35.84 9.20
N SER A 71 13.35 35.78 10.24
CA SER A 71 12.11 35.01 10.31
C SER A 71 11.16 35.46 9.19
N SER A 72 10.84 34.57 8.26
CA SER A 72 9.77 34.76 7.28
C SER A 72 8.47 34.17 7.84
N SER A 73 7.59 35.04 8.30
CA SER A 73 6.21 34.72 8.67
C SER A 73 5.38 34.51 7.40
N GLY A 74 4.68 33.38 7.30
CA GLY A 74 3.96 32.95 6.11
C GLY A 74 2.45 32.94 6.34
N SER A 75 1.81 34.11 6.32
CA SER A 75 0.36 34.20 6.16
C SER A 75 -0.01 33.97 4.69
N SER A 76 -0.74 32.88 4.42
CA SER A 76 -1.27 32.54 3.11
C SER A 76 -2.43 33.47 2.72
N SER A 77 -2.10 34.51 1.95
CA SER A 77 -3.08 35.17 1.07
C SER A 77 -2.38 35.95 -0.04
N GLY A 78 -2.46 35.42 -1.27
CA GLY A 78 -2.31 36.20 -2.50
C GLY A 78 -0.90 36.72 -2.82
N GLY A 79 -0.02 35.84 -3.30
CA GLY A 79 1.23 36.20 -3.97
C GLY A 79 1.79 34.98 -4.70
N ASN A 80 1.95 35.09 -6.02
CA ASN A 80 2.40 34.02 -6.92
C ASN A 80 3.91 33.73 -6.74
N GLU A 81 4.29 33.16 -5.60
CA GLU A 81 5.55 32.43 -5.45
C GLU A 81 5.32 31.05 -6.07
N SER A 82 6.04 30.75 -7.17
CA SER A 82 5.94 29.49 -7.89
C SER A 82 6.40 28.35 -6.99
N ILE A 83 5.46 27.60 -6.38
CA ILE A 83 5.76 26.27 -5.85
C ILE A 83 6.43 25.50 -7.00
N ASP A 84 7.60 24.91 -6.78
CA ASP A 84 8.21 23.98 -7.73
C ASP A 84 7.41 22.68 -7.70
N GLY A 85 6.19 22.74 -8.22
CA GLY A 85 5.22 21.65 -8.18
C GLY A 85 5.51 20.57 -9.22
N GLY A 86 6.62 20.67 -9.97
CA GLY A 86 6.98 19.75 -11.03
C GLY A 86 5.81 19.41 -11.96
N PHE A 87 5.65 18.13 -12.26
CA PHE A 87 4.55 17.63 -13.08
C PHE A 87 3.19 17.69 -12.37
N ALA A 88 3.13 17.58 -11.04
CA ALA A 88 1.86 17.71 -10.30
C ALA A 88 1.22 19.09 -10.49
N GLY A 89 2.01 20.16 -10.53
CA GLY A 89 1.56 21.53 -10.79
C GLY A 89 1.59 21.94 -12.27
N TYR A 90 2.07 21.10 -13.19
CA TYR A 90 2.24 21.51 -14.58
C TYR A 90 0.89 21.73 -15.28
N SER A 91 0.66 22.97 -15.74
CA SER A 91 -0.59 23.40 -16.37
C SER A 91 -1.83 23.12 -15.51
N TYR A 92 -1.66 23.11 -14.18
CA TYR A 92 -2.70 22.76 -13.23
C TYR A 92 -2.57 23.59 -11.95
N ASN A 93 -3.70 23.94 -11.33
CA ASN A 93 -3.70 24.61 -10.04
C ASN A 93 -3.81 23.56 -8.92
N LEU A 94 -2.67 23.00 -8.53
CA LEU A 94 -2.60 22.00 -7.46
C LEU A 94 -2.89 22.69 -6.12
N THR A 95 -4.01 22.32 -5.51
CA THR A 95 -4.55 22.95 -4.29
C THR A 95 -4.95 21.93 -3.22
N GLY A 96 -5.01 20.64 -3.58
CA GLY A 96 -5.49 19.61 -2.65
C GLY A 96 -6.88 19.95 -2.12
N GLY A 97 -7.02 19.89 -0.80
CA GLY A 97 -8.25 20.19 -0.06
C GLY A 97 -8.52 21.65 0.26
N GLU A 98 -7.78 22.61 -0.31
CA GLU A 98 -7.93 24.04 0.01
C GLU A 98 -9.38 24.53 -0.19
N GLY A 99 -9.86 25.37 0.73
CA GLY A 99 -11.21 25.96 0.68
C GLY A 99 -12.35 25.00 1.00
N GLY A 100 -12.02 23.78 1.44
CA GLY A 100 -12.94 22.71 1.75
C GLY A 100 -13.23 22.51 3.24
N LEU A 101 -13.62 21.28 3.56
CA LEU A 101 -13.75 20.79 4.94
C LEU A 101 -12.35 20.67 5.56
N VAL A 102 -12.26 20.94 6.87
CA VAL A 102 -11.01 20.82 7.63
C VAL A 102 -11.28 20.02 8.89
N TYR A 103 -10.56 18.91 9.06
CA TYR A 103 -10.66 18.04 10.23
C TYR A 103 -9.28 17.62 10.71
N THR A 104 -9.21 17.20 11.97
CA THR A 104 -8.05 16.48 12.53
C THR A 104 -8.51 15.11 12.97
N VAL A 105 -7.73 14.08 12.68
CA VAL A 105 -8.00 12.68 13.05
C VAL A 105 -6.76 12.05 13.69
N ASN A 106 -6.96 11.07 14.54
CA ASN A 106 -5.92 10.36 15.29
C ASN A 106 -6.10 8.82 15.24
N ASN A 107 -6.99 8.34 14.37
CA ASN A 107 -7.25 6.92 14.11
C ASN A 107 -7.78 6.74 12.68
N GLY A 108 -7.64 5.53 12.14
CA GLY A 108 -7.97 5.25 10.74
C GLY A 108 -9.45 5.20 10.43
N ALA A 109 -10.29 4.80 11.39
CA ALA A 109 -11.74 4.77 11.22
C ALA A 109 -12.29 6.18 10.94
N ASP A 110 -11.86 7.17 11.71
CA ASP A 110 -12.21 8.57 11.48
C ASP A 110 -11.64 9.11 10.17
N LEU A 111 -10.39 8.78 9.85
CA LEU A 111 -9.75 9.19 8.59
C LEU A 111 -10.59 8.72 7.39
N GLN A 112 -10.92 7.43 7.32
CA GLN A 112 -11.73 6.89 6.23
C GLN A 112 -13.14 7.48 6.22
N SER A 113 -13.78 7.61 7.39
CA SER A 113 -15.12 8.20 7.50
C SER A 113 -15.16 9.63 6.97
N LYS A 114 -14.15 10.47 7.27
CA LYS A 114 -14.10 11.86 6.79
C LYS A 114 -13.83 11.96 5.30
N LEU A 115 -13.03 11.06 4.73
CA LEU A 115 -12.87 10.96 3.28
C LEU A 115 -14.19 10.59 2.60
N ASP A 116 -14.91 9.61 3.14
CA ASP A 116 -16.21 9.16 2.60
C ASP A 116 -17.28 10.25 2.71
N GLU A 117 -17.35 10.96 3.84
CA GLU A 117 -18.25 12.11 4.03
C GLU A 117 -17.98 13.22 2.99
N ALA A 118 -16.72 13.59 2.78
CA ALA A 118 -16.33 14.62 1.82
C ALA A 118 -16.62 14.20 0.37
N LYS A 119 -16.35 12.93 0.04
CA LYS A 119 -16.67 12.32 -1.25
C LYS A 119 -18.17 12.39 -1.54
N ASP A 120 -19.00 11.94 -0.61
CA ASP A 120 -20.46 11.95 -0.75
C ASP A 120 -21.02 13.37 -0.87
N ALA A 121 -20.39 14.33 -0.18
CA ALA A 121 -20.71 15.76 -0.28
C ALA A 121 -20.09 16.46 -1.51
N SER A 122 -19.18 15.80 -2.23
CA SER A 122 -18.37 16.38 -3.31
C SER A 122 -17.66 17.68 -2.89
N GLN A 123 -17.09 17.69 -1.68
CA GLN A 123 -16.36 18.83 -1.13
C GLN A 123 -14.85 18.55 -1.10
N PRO A 124 -13.99 19.55 -1.38
CA PRO A 124 -12.58 19.46 -1.03
C PRO A 124 -12.42 19.20 0.46
N ILE A 125 -11.35 18.52 0.85
CA ILE A 125 -11.09 18.20 2.25
C ILE A 125 -9.61 18.23 2.60
N THR A 126 -9.27 18.92 3.68
CA THR A 126 -7.97 18.85 4.34
C THR A 126 -8.13 18.08 5.65
N ILE A 127 -7.37 17.00 5.81
CA ILE A 127 -7.33 16.21 7.04
C ILE A 127 -5.93 16.30 7.63
N TYR A 128 -5.85 16.86 8.83
CA TYR A 128 -4.66 16.80 9.66
C TYR A 128 -4.63 15.46 10.40
N ILE A 129 -3.49 14.78 10.40
CA ILE A 129 -3.32 13.49 11.07
C ILE A 129 -2.41 13.71 12.27
N ASP A 130 -2.99 13.56 13.47
CA ASP A 130 -2.36 13.79 14.76
C ASP A 130 -2.41 12.51 15.61
N GLY A 131 -1.82 11.44 15.09
CA GLY A 131 -1.81 10.13 15.71
C GLY A 131 -1.41 9.03 14.74
N THR A 132 -1.35 7.81 15.27
CA THR A 132 -0.97 6.61 14.52
C THR A 132 -2.20 5.94 13.92
N ILE A 133 -2.21 5.78 12.60
CA ILE A 133 -3.19 5.05 11.82
C ILE A 133 -2.70 3.61 11.68
N THR A 134 -3.52 2.63 12.07
CA THR A 134 -3.22 1.19 11.99
C THR A 134 -4.38 0.43 11.39
N ASP A 135 -4.18 -0.80 10.92
CA ASP A 135 -5.32 -1.66 10.52
C ASP A 135 -6.27 -1.91 11.70
N PHE A 136 -5.75 -2.07 12.92
CA PHE A 136 -6.55 -2.25 14.13
C PHE A 136 -7.54 -1.10 14.35
N ASN A 137 -7.06 0.15 14.31
CA ASN A 137 -7.93 1.32 14.52
C ASN A 137 -8.62 1.82 13.24
N THR A 138 -8.52 1.06 12.13
CA THR A 138 -9.25 1.26 10.88
C THR A 138 -10.37 0.22 10.69
N GLY A 139 -10.08 -1.05 10.98
CA GLY A 139 -11.03 -2.16 10.95
C GLY A 139 -11.42 -2.68 9.56
N THR A 140 -10.64 -2.40 8.51
CA THR A 140 -10.99 -2.75 7.12
C THR A 140 -10.17 -3.91 6.54
N GLY A 141 -8.97 -4.20 7.08
CA GLY A 141 -8.04 -5.16 6.49
C GLY A 141 -7.43 -4.68 5.17
N THR A 142 -7.55 -3.39 4.85
CA THR A 142 -7.13 -2.77 3.59
C THR A 142 -6.53 -1.38 3.83
N SER A 143 -5.75 -0.87 2.88
CA SER A 143 -5.22 0.51 2.90
C SER A 143 -6.34 1.56 3.08
N ILE A 144 -6.00 2.73 3.64
CA ILE A 144 -6.86 3.92 3.59
C ILE A 144 -7.11 4.30 2.12
N GLN A 145 -8.34 4.64 1.77
CA GLN A 145 -8.75 4.85 0.37
C GLN A 145 -9.09 6.32 0.09
N ILE A 146 -8.33 6.94 -0.81
CA ILE A 146 -8.75 8.14 -1.55
C ILE A 146 -9.24 7.66 -2.92
N LYS A 147 -10.56 7.46 -3.04
CA LYS A 147 -11.12 6.76 -4.20
C LYS A 147 -12.42 7.36 -4.70
N ASP A 148 -12.51 7.58 -6.01
CA ASP A 148 -13.64 8.25 -6.66
C ASP A 148 -13.94 9.64 -6.08
N MET A 149 -12.88 10.40 -5.77
CA MET A 149 -12.97 11.75 -5.21
C MET A 149 -11.76 12.58 -5.64
N ASP A 150 -11.92 13.91 -5.66
CA ASP A 150 -10.86 14.85 -6.00
C ASP A 150 -10.68 15.87 -4.86
N ASN A 151 -9.57 16.60 -4.87
CA ASN A 151 -9.31 17.75 -3.97
C ASN A 151 -9.12 17.33 -2.51
N VAL A 152 -8.07 16.56 -2.23
CA VAL A 152 -7.73 16.06 -0.90
C VAL A 152 -6.35 16.52 -0.47
N SER A 153 -6.23 16.97 0.78
CA SER A 153 -4.93 17.14 1.45
C SER A 153 -4.90 16.26 2.71
N LEU A 154 -3.92 15.35 2.80
CA LEU A 154 -3.58 14.65 4.04
C LEU A 154 -2.26 15.21 4.56
N ILE A 155 -2.27 15.75 5.78
CA ILE A 155 -1.12 16.47 6.34
C ILE A 155 -0.83 15.97 7.77
N GLY A 156 0.36 15.44 8.03
CA GLY A 156 0.73 15.06 9.40
C GLY A 156 0.97 16.27 10.30
N VAL A 157 0.55 16.20 11.56
CA VAL A 157 0.78 17.25 12.57
C VAL A 157 2.11 17.03 13.26
N GLY A 158 3.03 17.99 13.16
CA GLY A 158 4.38 17.88 13.71
C GLY A 158 5.10 16.61 13.21
N GLU A 159 5.36 15.68 14.12
CA GLU A 159 5.91 14.35 13.81
C GLU A 159 4.93 13.21 14.17
N ASN A 160 3.69 13.54 14.53
CA ASN A 160 2.69 12.61 15.08
C ASN A 160 1.90 11.86 14.01
N GLY A 161 1.80 12.41 12.79
CA GLY A 161 1.04 11.80 11.70
C GLY A 161 1.75 10.57 11.14
N GLU A 162 1.20 9.40 11.45
CA GLU A 162 1.85 8.11 11.18
C GLU A 162 0.86 7.09 10.62
N PHE A 163 1.34 6.27 9.69
CA PHE A 163 0.69 5.06 9.18
C PHE A 163 1.62 3.88 9.51
N ASP A 164 1.21 3.07 10.48
CA ASP A 164 1.96 1.92 10.99
C ASP A 164 1.25 0.63 10.57
N GLY A 165 1.91 -0.20 9.77
CA GLY A 165 1.35 -1.46 9.29
C GLY A 165 0.24 -1.31 8.24
N ILE A 166 -0.10 -0.09 7.83
CA ILE A 166 -1.18 0.23 6.88
C ILE A 166 -0.71 1.22 5.80
N GLY A 167 -1.24 1.09 4.58
CA GLY A 167 -0.92 1.95 3.44
C GLY A 167 -2.01 2.96 3.07
N LEU A 168 -1.74 3.73 2.02
CA LEU A 168 -2.66 4.66 1.37
C LEU A 168 -2.85 4.28 -0.11
N SER A 169 -4.10 4.12 -0.55
CA SER A 169 -4.47 3.86 -1.93
C SER A 169 -5.16 5.07 -2.54
N ILE A 170 -4.56 5.64 -3.58
CA ILE A 170 -5.08 6.77 -4.36
C ILE A 170 -5.51 6.26 -5.72
N ARG A 171 -6.82 6.23 -5.97
CA ARG A 171 -7.36 5.62 -7.18
C ARG A 171 -8.59 6.35 -7.72
N ARG A 172 -8.55 6.70 -9.00
CA ARG A 172 -9.58 7.52 -9.67
C ARG A 172 -9.80 8.83 -8.91
N ALA A 173 -8.68 9.49 -8.60
CA ALA A 173 -8.63 10.66 -7.76
C ALA A 173 -7.63 11.69 -8.29
N ASN A 174 -8.00 12.97 -8.24
CA ASN A 174 -7.20 14.06 -8.78
C ASN A 174 -7.03 15.20 -7.78
N ASN A 175 -5.97 15.99 -7.94
CA ASN A 175 -5.64 17.12 -7.06
C ASN A 175 -5.45 16.66 -5.61
N ILE A 176 -4.43 15.84 -5.39
CA ILE A 176 -4.16 15.20 -4.09
C ILE A 176 -2.82 15.69 -3.54
N ILE A 177 -2.79 16.07 -2.28
CA ILE A 177 -1.58 16.42 -1.53
C ILE A 177 -1.46 15.46 -0.35
N VAL A 178 -0.30 14.84 -0.20
CA VAL A 178 0.07 13.98 0.94
C VAL A 178 1.37 14.54 1.49
N GLN A 179 1.36 15.03 2.72
CA GLN A 179 2.47 15.82 3.23
C GLN A 179 2.79 15.54 4.70
N ASN A 180 4.08 15.54 5.04
CA ASN A 180 4.55 15.46 6.43
C ASN A 180 4.10 14.21 7.21
N LEU A 181 4.00 13.07 6.53
CA LEU A 181 3.54 11.81 7.12
C LEU A 181 4.66 10.78 7.19
N LEU A 182 4.64 9.96 8.25
CA LEU A 182 5.38 8.71 8.30
C LEU A 182 4.50 7.58 7.75
N PHE A 183 5.04 6.78 6.82
CA PHE A 183 4.49 5.48 6.47
C PHE A 183 5.52 4.40 6.72
N HIS A 184 5.17 3.34 7.45
CA HIS A 184 6.10 2.23 7.60
C HIS A 184 5.44 0.86 7.70
N GLU A 185 6.19 -0.12 7.18
CA GLU A 185 5.88 -1.54 7.33
C GLU A 185 4.45 -1.93 6.86
N ALA A 186 3.94 -1.24 5.83
CA ALA A 186 2.60 -1.43 5.29
C ALA A 186 2.28 -2.90 4.98
N TRP A 187 1.25 -3.44 5.64
CA TRP A 187 0.76 -4.81 5.47
C TRP A 187 -0.77 -4.98 5.63
N PRO A 188 -1.64 -4.13 5.05
CA PRO A 188 -3.08 -4.38 5.13
C PRO A 188 -3.51 -5.44 4.09
N GLY A 189 -3.49 -6.71 4.49
CA GLY A 189 -4.05 -7.81 3.71
C GLY A 189 -3.29 -8.09 2.40
N GLU A 190 -3.93 -7.86 1.26
CA GLU A 190 -3.35 -8.10 -0.08
C GLU A 190 -2.63 -6.87 -0.66
N GLU A 191 -2.89 -5.66 -0.15
CA GLU A 191 -2.23 -4.42 -0.57
C GLU A 191 -1.06 -4.13 0.36
N LYS A 192 0.17 -4.06 -0.16
CA LYS A 192 1.40 -3.96 0.65
C LYS A 192 2.27 -2.76 0.28
N ASP A 193 1.70 -1.86 -0.51
CA ASP A 193 2.35 -0.61 -0.88
C ASP A 193 2.08 0.42 0.22
N ALA A 194 3.10 1.18 0.64
CA ALA A 194 2.87 2.26 1.60
C ALA A 194 2.02 3.39 0.97
N ILE A 195 2.32 3.77 -0.27
CA ILE A 195 1.46 4.62 -1.10
C ILE A 195 1.30 3.98 -2.49
N SER A 196 0.09 3.58 -2.83
CA SER A 196 -0.28 3.12 -4.17
C SER A 196 -1.06 4.19 -4.92
N ILE A 197 -0.62 4.51 -6.15
CA ILE A 197 -1.26 5.49 -7.02
C ILE A 197 -1.69 4.83 -8.33
N GLU A 198 -2.97 4.53 -8.46
CA GLU A 198 -3.48 3.71 -9.56
C GLU A 198 -4.52 4.43 -10.39
N GLY A 199 -4.30 4.49 -11.70
CA GLY A 199 -5.39 4.82 -12.63
C GLY A 199 -6.37 3.66 -12.82
N ASP A 200 -7.22 3.79 -13.84
CA ASP A 200 -8.24 2.78 -14.15
C ASP A 200 -8.62 2.81 -15.64
N ASP A 201 -9.15 1.70 -16.14
CA ASP A 201 -9.49 1.53 -17.56
C ASP A 201 -10.94 1.97 -17.87
N ASN A 202 -11.65 2.52 -16.89
CA ASN A 202 -13.06 2.92 -17.02
C ASN A 202 -13.27 4.38 -17.52
N GLY A 203 -12.18 5.07 -17.89
CA GLY A 203 -12.21 6.46 -18.38
C GLY A 203 -12.10 7.52 -17.28
N SER A 204 -11.97 7.12 -16.01
CA SER A 204 -11.55 8.01 -14.92
C SER A 204 -10.05 8.33 -15.00
N THR A 205 -9.63 9.33 -14.24
CA THR A 205 -8.23 9.77 -14.21
C THR A 205 -7.70 9.74 -12.78
N THR A 206 -6.40 9.50 -12.64
CA THR A 206 -5.67 9.61 -11.39
C THR A 206 -4.47 10.49 -11.64
N SER A 207 -4.55 11.77 -11.24
CA SER A 207 -3.56 12.75 -11.66
C SER A 207 -3.45 13.99 -10.79
N HIS A 208 -2.33 14.70 -10.93
CA HIS A 208 -2.01 15.90 -10.13
C HIS A 208 -1.91 15.54 -8.64
N ILE A 209 -0.88 14.77 -8.34
CA ILE A 209 -0.63 14.19 -7.02
C ILE A 209 0.74 14.64 -6.53
N TRP A 210 0.79 15.20 -5.33
CA TRP A 210 2.01 15.68 -4.71
C TRP A 210 2.25 14.95 -3.38
N ILE A 211 3.35 14.21 -3.32
CA ILE A 211 3.83 13.54 -2.12
C ILE A 211 5.07 14.30 -1.65
N ASP A 212 4.97 14.98 -0.53
CA ASP A 212 5.97 15.95 -0.09
C ASP A 212 6.35 15.80 1.39
N HIS A 213 7.64 15.88 1.70
CA HIS A 213 8.11 15.81 3.10
C HIS A 213 7.60 14.58 3.88
N CYS A 214 7.35 13.46 3.21
CA CYS A 214 7.00 12.21 3.87
C CYS A 214 8.26 11.40 4.20
N GLU A 215 8.17 10.56 5.22
CA GLU A 215 9.16 9.53 5.52
C GLU A 215 8.54 8.17 5.27
N LEU A 216 9.21 7.30 4.51
CA LEU A 216 8.72 5.98 4.16
C LEU A 216 9.79 4.92 4.34
N TYR A 217 9.48 3.86 5.09
CA TYR A 217 10.38 2.71 5.22
C TYR A 217 9.67 1.37 5.40
N SER A 218 10.44 0.30 5.28
CA SER A 218 9.99 -1.07 5.53
C SER A 218 11.09 -1.83 6.28
N SER A 219 11.42 -3.05 5.87
CA SER A 219 12.57 -3.77 6.43
C SER A 219 13.37 -4.48 5.33
N LEU A 220 14.70 -4.40 5.46
CA LEU A 220 15.65 -5.22 4.69
C LEU A 220 15.99 -6.55 5.38
N ASN A 221 15.50 -6.77 6.59
CA ASN A 221 15.75 -7.99 7.38
C ASN A 221 14.71 -9.10 7.14
N VAL A 222 13.87 -8.94 6.12
CA VAL A 222 12.82 -9.88 5.70
C VAL A 222 13.02 -10.29 4.24
N ASP A 223 12.26 -11.28 3.77
CA ASP A 223 12.25 -11.61 2.34
C ASP A 223 11.84 -10.40 1.49
N LYS A 224 12.41 -10.28 0.30
CA LYS A 224 12.14 -9.17 -0.62
C LYS A 224 10.68 -9.01 -1.04
N ASN A 225 9.85 -10.05 -0.88
CA ASN A 225 8.42 -10.02 -1.18
C ASN A 225 7.56 -10.08 0.08
N TYR A 226 8.17 -9.91 1.26
CA TYR A 226 7.41 -9.64 2.47
C TYR A 226 6.64 -8.33 2.22
N TYR A 227 7.30 -7.17 2.28
CA TYR A 227 6.69 -5.90 1.87
C TYR A 227 6.69 -5.71 0.34
N ASP A 228 5.93 -4.71 -0.15
CA ASP A 228 5.98 -4.30 -1.57
C ASP A 228 6.62 -2.91 -1.78
N GLY A 229 5.97 -2.01 -2.51
CA GLY A 229 6.50 -0.68 -2.85
C GLY A 229 6.39 0.32 -1.69
N LEU A 230 7.32 1.27 -1.59
CA LEU A 230 7.08 2.45 -0.75
C LEU A 230 6.15 3.44 -1.48
N ILE A 231 6.47 3.79 -2.72
CA ILE A 231 5.62 4.65 -3.55
C ILE A 231 5.55 4.08 -4.97
N ASP A 232 4.40 3.48 -5.30
CA ASP A 232 4.17 2.86 -6.59
C ASP A 232 3.07 3.61 -7.37
N SER A 233 3.27 3.74 -8.69
CA SER A 233 2.24 4.25 -9.59
C SER A 233 2.06 3.40 -10.84
N LYS A 234 0.82 3.10 -11.23
CA LYS A 234 0.51 2.23 -12.37
C LYS A 234 -0.81 2.58 -13.05
N SER A 235 -1.11 1.89 -14.16
CA SER A 235 -2.42 1.92 -14.83
C SER A 235 -2.87 3.33 -15.26
N GLY A 236 -1.95 4.14 -15.79
CA GLY A 236 -2.24 5.48 -16.32
C GLY A 236 -2.22 6.62 -15.29
N ALA A 237 -1.84 6.37 -14.04
CA ALA A 237 -1.57 7.44 -13.07
C ALA A 237 -0.46 8.39 -13.58
N ARG A 238 -0.69 9.71 -13.53
CA ARG A 238 0.23 10.69 -14.15
C ARG A 238 0.20 12.06 -13.47
N TYR A 239 1.11 12.96 -13.85
CA TYR A 239 1.27 14.27 -13.21
C TYR A 239 1.52 14.15 -11.71
N ILE A 240 2.64 13.52 -11.38
CA ILE A 240 3.03 13.23 -10.01
C ILE A 240 4.32 13.99 -9.69
N THR A 241 4.42 14.53 -8.48
CA THR A 241 5.66 15.08 -7.94
C THR A 241 5.94 14.43 -6.60
N LEU A 242 7.13 13.86 -6.46
CA LEU A 242 7.67 13.35 -5.20
C LEU A 242 8.80 14.28 -4.79
N SER A 243 8.62 15.03 -3.70
CA SER A 243 9.61 16.01 -3.26
C SER A 243 9.93 15.96 -1.78
N TYR A 244 11.19 16.23 -1.44
CA TYR A 244 11.63 16.29 -0.05
C TYR A 244 11.27 15.05 0.79
N ASN A 245 11.05 13.89 0.17
CA ASN A 245 10.71 12.68 0.92
C ASN A 245 11.99 11.99 1.39
N TYR A 246 11.93 11.30 2.52
CA TYR A 246 12.96 10.39 2.98
C TYR A 246 12.50 8.95 2.81
N LEU A 247 13.07 8.24 1.84
CA LEU A 247 12.76 6.83 1.55
C LEU A 247 13.94 5.96 1.92
N HIS A 248 13.73 5.00 2.83
CA HIS A 248 14.80 4.13 3.29
C HIS A 248 14.37 2.70 3.66
N ASP A 249 15.36 1.83 3.79
CA ASP A 249 15.21 0.46 4.30
C ASP A 249 14.11 -0.36 3.56
N SER A 250 14.24 -0.45 2.24
CA SER A 250 13.31 -1.20 1.37
C SER A 250 13.99 -1.99 0.25
N TRP A 251 13.42 -3.16 -0.04
CA TRP A 251 13.81 -4.00 -1.17
C TRP A 251 13.30 -3.46 -2.53
N LYS A 252 12.08 -2.93 -2.55
CA LYS A 252 11.39 -2.41 -3.74
C LYS A 252 10.89 -1.01 -3.39
N THR A 253 11.62 0.00 -3.82
CA THR A 253 11.37 1.36 -3.30
C THR A 253 10.22 2.05 -4.02
N SER A 254 10.36 2.28 -5.33
CA SER A 254 9.42 3.12 -6.08
C SER A 254 9.31 2.67 -7.52
N LEU A 255 8.17 2.08 -7.87
CA LEU A 255 7.87 1.58 -9.20
C LEU A 255 6.85 2.46 -9.93
N HIS A 256 7.18 2.85 -11.16
CA HIS A 256 6.29 3.58 -12.03
C HIS A 256 6.12 2.82 -13.35
N GLY A 257 4.97 2.14 -13.47
CA GLY A 257 4.66 1.20 -14.54
C GLY A 257 4.93 -0.26 -14.14
N HIS A 258 3.87 -1.00 -13.79
CA HIS A 258 3.98 -2.34 -13.17
C HIS A 258 4.44 -3.44 -14.13
N THR A 259 4.20 -3.27 -15.43
CA THR A 259 4.57 -4.22 -16.48
C THR A 259 4.99 -3.51 -17.76
N GLU A 260 5.63 -4.23 -18.68
CA GLU A 260 5.98 -3.67 -20.00
C GLU A 260 4.74 -3.35 -20.84
N ASN A 261 3.61 -4.01 -20.57
CA ASN A 261 2.32 -3.75 -21.22
C ASN A 261 1.42 -2.81 -20.40
N ASP A 262 1.98 -2.04 -19.46
CA ASP A 262 1.24 -1.01 -18.71
C ASP A 262 0.99 0.21 -19.60
N THR A 263 0.16 0.00 -20.63
CA THR A 263 -0.07 0.93 -21.74
C THR A 263 -1.51 1.41 -21.83
N ASN A 264 -2.35 1.09 -20.84
CA ASN A 264 -3.77 1.43 -20.79
C ASN A 264 -4.08 2.16 -19.46
N PRO A 265 -4.89 3.24 -19.45
CA PRO A 265 -5.43 3.99 -20.58
C PRO A 265 -4.45 4.96 -21.26
N ASP A 266 -3.29 5.22 -20.66
CA ASP A 266 -2.30 6.19 -21.16
C ASP A 266 -0.86 5.80 -20.74
N THR A 267 0.09 5.83 -21.68
CA THR A 267 1.51 5.54 -21.43
C THR A 267 2.30 6.75 -20.93
N ASP A 268 1.73 7.95 -21.04
CA ASP A 268 2.38 9.21 -20.69
C ASP A 268 2.34 9.47 -19.18
N ARG A 269 2.94 8.59 -18.35
CA ARG A 269 3.19 8.96 -16.95
C ARG A 269 4.27 10.04 -16.95
N LEU A 270 3.98 11.08 -16.18
CA LEU A 270 4.76 12.30 -16.06
C LEU A 270 5.05 12.51 -14.58
N ILE A 271 6.29 12.26 -14.17
CA ILE A 271 6.66 12.24 -12.74
C ILE A 271 7.94 13.03 -12.49
N THR A 272 7.90 13.84 -11.44
CA THR A 272 9.05 14.62 -10.96
C THR A 272 9.54 14.07 -9.64
N PHE A 273 10.85 13.94 -9.47
CA PHE A 273 11.50 13.56 -8.22
C PHE A 273 12.52 14.63 -7.89
N HIS A 274 12.34 15.36 -6.79
CA HIS A 274 13.36 16.33 -6.38
C HIS A 274 13.57 16.46 -4.88
N HIS A 275 14.82 16.71 -4.50
CA HIS A 275 15.22 16.88 -3.10
C HIS A 275 14.85 15.70 -2.19
N ASN A 276 14.59 14.53 -2.76
CA ASN A 276 14.35 13.33 -1.97
C ASN A 276 15.69 12.77 -1.46
N ARG A 277 15.64 12.20 -0.26
CA ARG A 277 16.71 11.41 0.34
C ARG A 277 16.39 9.93 0.17
N PHE A 278 17.23 9.22 -0.57
CA PHE A 278 17.14 7.79 -0.81
C PHE A 278 18.30 7.08 -0.11
N GLU A 279 18.02 6.26 0.90
CA GLU A 279 19.08 5.66 1.72
C GLU A 279 18.82 4.21 2.11
N ASN A 280 19.84 3.36 2.08
CA ASN A 280 19.72 1.95 2.46
C ASN A 280 18.61 1.22 1.66
N LEU A 281 18.72 1.22 0.34
CA LEU A 281 17.71 0.63 -0.54
C LEU A 281 18.32 -0.46 -1.41
N GLU A 282 17.55 -1.48 -1.76
CA GLU A 282 18.02 -2.48 -2.72
C GLU A 282 17.89 -1.97 -4.15
N SER A 283 16.67 -1.62 -4.57
CA SER A 283 16.36 -1.32 -5.97
C SER A 283 15.13 -0.43 -6.19
N ARG A 284 14.89 -0.09 -7.47
CA ARG A 284 13.73 0.68 -7.96
C ARG A 284 13.73 2.11 -7.41
N VAL A 285 14.76 2.91 -7.72
CA VAL A 285 14.93 4.26 -7.15
C VAL A 285 15.04 5.36 -8.23
N PRO A 286 14.04 5.54 -9.11
CA PRO A 286 12.89 4.68 -9.34
C PRO A 286 13.14 3.58 -10.38
N LEU A 287 12.25 2.58 -10.43
CA LEU A 287 12.04 1.79 -11.65
C LEU A 287 10.98 2.51 -12.49
N TYR A 288 11.32 2.89 -13.72
CA TYR A 288 10.46 3.71 -14.57
C TYR A 288 10.25 3.07 -15.93
N ARG A 289 9.01 2.75 -16.30
CA ARG A 289 8.65 2.20 -17.62
C ARG A 289 7.81 3.18 -18.41
N HIS A 290 8.08 3.36 -19.71
CA HIS A 290 7.44 4.31 -20.64
C HIS A 290 7.33 5.76 -20.12
N GLY A 291 6.64 6.66 -20.83
CA GLY A 291 6.42 8.06 -20.43
C GLY A 291 7.69 8.87 -20.18
N LYS A 292 7.59 9.94 -19.39
CA LYS A 292 8.67 10.92 -19.22
C LYS A 292 8.82 11.34 -17.77
N GLY A 293 10.06 11.50 -17.30
CA GLY A 293 10.32 11.86 -15.91
C GLY A 293 11.42 12.89 -15.75
N HIS A 294 11.43 13.55 -14.60
CA HIS A 294 12.44 14.53 -14.24
C HIS A 294 12.95 14.21 -12.84
N VAL A 295 14.25 13.92 -12.74
CA VAL A 295 14.89 13.49 -11.50
C VAL A 295 16.00 14.47 -11.21
N TYR A 296 15.80 15.38 -10.25
CA TYR A 296 16.81 16.39 -9.98
C TYR A 296 17.05 16.68 -8.50
N ASN A 297 18.28 17.07 -8.17
CA ASN A 297 18.64 17.49 -6.81
C ASN A 297 18.34 16.47 -5.70
N ASN A 298 18.27 15.17 -6.01
CA ASN A 298 18.10 14.10 -5.02
C ASN A 298 19.45 13.62 -4.47
N TYR A 299 19.43 13.06 -3.26
CA TYR A 299 20.58 12.41 -2.65
C TYR A 299 20.35 10.90 -2.55
N TYR A 300 21.26 10.12 -3.13
CA TYR A 300 21.25 8.65 -3.12
C TYR A 300 22.45 8.12 -2.33
N ASN A 301 22.19 7.31 -1.31
CA ASN A 301 23.22 6.67 -0.52
C ASN A 301 22.91 5.19 -0.24
N ASN A 302 23.94 4.34 -0.34
CA ASN A 302 23.84 2.92 -0.01
C ASN A 302 22.72 2.18 -0.78
N ILE A 303 22.75 2.31 -2.11
CA ILE A 303 21.85 1.58 -3.01
C ILE A 303 22.55 0.29 -3.46
N ARG A 304 22.00 -0.87 -3.10
CA ARG A 304 22.71 -2.15 -3.17
C ARG A 304 22.65 -2.85 -4.53
N SER A 305 21.66 -2.54 -5.37
CA SER A 305 21.50 -3.14 -6.70
C SER A 305 21.42 -2.11 -7.85
N THR A 306 20.31 -1.38 -7.97
CA THR A 306 20.13 -0.37 -9.03
C THR A 306 19.32 0.81 -8.51
N ALA A 307 19.78 2.04 -8.74
CA ALA A 307 19.00 3.24 -8.41
C ALA A 307 17.99 3.56 -9.53
N ILE A 308 18.30 4.54 -10.40
CA ILE A 308 17.40 4.96 -11.47
C ILE A 308 17.46 3.93 -12.61
N ASN A 309 16.34 3.25 -12.88
CA ASN A 309 16.23 2.23 -13.92
C ASN A 309 15.15 2.61 -14.95
N SER A 310 15.58 3.28 -16.04
CA SER A 310 14.73 3.71 -17.15
C SER A 310 14.49 2.56 -18.11
N ARG A 311 13.25 2.25 -18.45
CA ARG A 311 12.87 1.04 -19.21
C ARG A 311 11.75 1.29 -20.21
N ALA A 312 11.57 0.37 -21.13
CA ALA A 312 10.43 0.32 -22.04
C ALA A 312 10.19 1.67 -22.74
N GLY A 313 11.25 2.30 -23.24
CA GLY A 313 11.16 3.58 -23.95
C GLY A 313 10.87 4.81 -23.08
N ALA A 314 10.95 4.71 -21.75
CA ALA A 314 10.91 5.87 -20.87
C ALA A 314 12.01 6.89 -21.24
N GLU A 315 11.75 8.18 -21.08
CA GLU A 315 12.75 9.24 -21.24
C GLU A 315 12.86 10.09 -19.98
N LEU A 316 14.05 10.11 -19.36
CA LEU A 316 14.28 10.83 -18.11
C LEU A 316 15.25 11.99 -18.28
N LEU A 317 14.90 13.18 -17.79
CA LEU A 317 15.87 14.25 -17.55
C LEU A 317 16.42 14.05 -16.13
N ILE A 318 17.74 13.88 -15.99
CA ILE A 318 18.38 13.55 -14.72
C ILE A 318 19.45 14.60 -14.42
N GLU A 319 19.22 15.47 -13.43
CA GLU A 319 20.03 16.68 -13.21
C GLU A 319 20.50 16.88 -11.77
N ASN A 320 21.76 17.28 -11.56
CA ASN A 320 22.29 17.69 -10.25
C ASN A 320 22.01 16.72 -9.08
N ASN A 321 21.88 15.41 -9.33
CA ASN A 321 21.74 14.43 -8.25
C ASN A 321 23.11 14.02 -7.69
N ILE A 322 23.15 13.64 -6.42
CA ILE A 322 24.36 13.12 -5.76
C ILE A 322 24.19 11.63 -5.48
N PHE A 323 25.14 10.83 -5.94
CA PHE A 323 25.19 9.38 -5.70
C PHE A 323 26.42 9.01 -4.89
N GLU A 324 26.24 8.34 -3.76
CA GLU A 324 27.29 7.76 -2.93
C GLU A 324 26.94 6.30 -2.60
N ASN A 325 27.95 5.43 -2.50
CA ASN A 325 27.77 4.01 -2.15
C ASN A 325 26.64 3.33 -2.96
N THR A 326 26.50 3.71 -4.24
CA THR A 326 25.37 3.36 -5.08
C THR A 326 25.85 2.42 -6.18
N GLN A 327 25.33 1.19 -6.21
CA GLN A 327 25.50 0.30 -7.34
C GLN A 327 24.53 0.70 -8.45
N ASN A 328 25.05 0.80 -9.69
CA ASN A 328 24.28 1.12 -10.89
C ASN A 328 23.37 2.36 -10.71
N PRO A 329 23.95 3.57 -10.53
CA PRO A 329 23.18 4.81 -10.34
C PRO A 329 22.10 5.09 -11.39
N ILE A 330 22.44 4.93 -12.66
CA ILE A 330 21.55 5.22 -13.80
C ILE A 330 21.74 4.14 -14.85
N VAL A 331 20.71 3.33 -15.05
CA VAL A 331 20.75 2.19 -15.97
C VAL A 331 19.44 2.03 -16.74
N SER A 332 19.50 1.19 -17.77
CA SER A 332 18.33 0.58 -18.38
C SER A 332 18.58 -0.92 -18.44
N PHE A 333 18.17 -1.64 -17.40
CA PHE A 333 18.41 -3.08 -17.25
C PHE A 333 17.11 -3.89 -17.36
N TYR A 334 17.17 -5.18 -17.65
CA TYR A 334 16.08 -6.18 -17.56
C TYR A 334 14.73 -5.76 -18.18
N SER A 335 14.78 -5.18 -19.37
CA SER A 335 13.60 -4.90 -20.22
C SER A 335 13.98 -5.13 -21.69
N ASP A 336 13.05 -5.63 -22.51
CA ASP A 336 13.30 -5.92 -23.93
C ASP A 336 13.62 -4.64 -24.73
N VAL A 337 13.05 -3.52 -24.29
CA VAL A 337 13.29 -2.18 -24.86
C VAL A 337 13.92 -1.32 -23.79
N ILE A 338 15.07 -0.71 -24.11
CA ILE A 338 15.74 0.20 -23.19
C ILE A 338 14.89 1.44 -22.90
N GLY A 339 15.09 2.04 -21.75
CA GLY A 339 14.76 3.45 -21.55
C GLY A 339 15.94 4.36 -21.92
N TYR A 340 15.69 5.66 -21.86
CA TYR A 340 16.61 6.71 -22.25
C TYR A 340 16.74 7.77 -21.15
N TRP A 341 17.81 8.54 -21.22
CA TRP A 341 18.12 9.62 -20.29
C TRP A 341 18.83 10.78 -20.96
N ASN A 342 18.61 11.97 -20.42
CA ASN A 342 19.37 13.18 -20.66
C ASN A 342 20.02 13.61 -19.34
N LEU A 343 21.34 13.74 -19.31
CA LEU A 343 22.12 13.96 -18.08
C LEU A 343 22.68 15.37 -18.02
N SER A 344 22.67 15.98 -16.83
CA SER A 344 23.36 17.24 -16.55
C SER A 344 23.81 17.32 -15.09
N GLY A 345 25.04 17.71 -14.81
CA GLY A 345 25.49 18.08 -13.46
C GLY A 345 25.44 17.00 -12.35
N ASN A 346 25.11 15.74 -12.63
CA ASN A 346 25.09 14.67 -11.63
C ASN A 346 26.49 14.38 -11.07
N VAL A 347 26.57 14.05 -9.79
CA VAL A 347 27.81 13.70 -9.08
C VAL A 347 27.81 12.22 -8.74
N PHE A 348 28.69 11.46 -9.39
CA PHE A 348 28.99 10.08 -9.01
C PHE A 348 30.14 10.06 -7.99
N GLY A 349 29.78 10.12 -6.71
CA GLY A 349 30.69 10.22 -5.58
C GLY A 349 31.37 8.91 -5.19
N SER A 350 31.92 8.87 -3.97
CA SER A 350 32.63 7.70 -3.46
C SER A 350 31.72 6.48 -3.32
N GLY A 351 32.26 5.30 -3.63
CA GLY A 351 31.55 4.03 -3.48
C GLY A 351 30.54 3.73 -4.60
N VAL A 352 30.41 4.60 -5.61
CA VAL A 352 29.66 4.28 -6.83
C VAL A 352 30.33 3.11 -7.55
N THR A 353 29.53 2.13 -7.96
CA THR A 353 29.99 0.97 -8.73
C THR A 353 29.05 0.69 -9.90
N TRP A 354 29.60 0.12 -10.97
CA TRP A 354 28.86 -0.25 -12.17
C TRP A 354 29.04 -1.73 -12.47
N THR A 355 27.97 -2.34 -12.96
CA THR A 355 27.95 -3.74 -13.40
C THR A 355 27.30 -3.81 -14.79
N SER A 356 27.41 -4.95 -15.47
CA SER A 356 26.72 -5.17 -16.74
C SER A 356 25.51 -6.09 -16.50
N GLY A 357 24.33 -5.67 -16.93
CA GLY A 357 23.10 -6.48 -16.88
C GLY A 357 23.03 -7.57 -17.97
N GLY A 358 23.88 -7.47 -19.01
CA GLY A 358 23.92 -8.38 -20.15
C GLY A 358 22.85 -8.07 -21.22
N GLY A 359 22.96 -8.69 -22.41
CA GLY A 359 21.98 -8.48 -23.48
C GLY A 359 21.96 -7.03 -24.01
N THR A 360 20.80 -6.39 -23.97
CA THR A 360 20.55 -5.00 -24.39
C THR A 360 20.74 -3.98 -23.28
N ASP A 361 21.10 -4.43 -22.08
CA ASP A 361 21.22 -3.60 -20.89
C ASP A 361 22.36 -2.57 -21.04
N ILE A 362 22.08 -1.31 -20.69
CA ILE A 362 23.04 -0.20 -20.78
C ILE A 362 23.15 0.55 -19.46
N THR A 363 24.32 1.17 -19.25
CA THR A 363 24.64 2.01 -18.08
C THR A 363 24.98 3.42 -18.53
N ALA A 364 24.84 4.41 -17.63
CA ALA A 364 25.32 5.77 -17.85
C ALA A 364 26.76 5.98 -17.32
N GLU A 365 27.57 4.91 -17.26
CA GLU A 365 28.95 4.98 -16.73
C GLU A 365 29.86 5.90 -17.56
N ASP A 366 29.59 6.02 -18.85
CA ASP A 366 30.30 6.95 -19.76
C ASP A 366 29.89 8.41 -19.58
N GLY A 367 28.81 8.68 -18.85
CA GLY A 367 28.26 10.01 -18.63
C GLY A 367 27.53 10.60 -19.85
N GLU A 368 27.23 9.80 -20.87
CA GLU A 368 26.63 10.27 -22.12
C GLU A 368 25.09 10.21 -22.07
N SER A 369 24.46 11.24 -22.63
CA SER A 369 23.01 11.27 -22.82
C SER A 369 22.59 10.36 -23.98
N THR A 370 21.47 9.64 -23.78
CA THR A 370 20.85 8.78 -24.81
C THR A 370 19.57 9.39 -25.39
N SER A 371 19.08 10.49 -24.80
CA SER A 371 17.96 11.31 -25.28
C SER A 371 18.30 12.80 -25.16
N THR A 372 17.52 13.65 -25.85
CA THR A 372 17.55 15.11 -25.72
C THR A 372 16.31 15.65 -25.01
N TYR A 373 15.59 14.79 -24.28
CA TYR A 373 14.37 15.14 -23.57
C TYR A 373 14.60 16.27 -22.56
N THR A 374 13.64 17.21 -22.49
CA THR A 374 13.59 18.30 -21.52
C THR A 374 12.17 18.47 -20.99
N VAL A 375 12.04 18.98 -19.76
CA VAL A 375 10.73 19.22 -19.15
C VAL A 375 10.03 20.48 -19.69
N PRO A 376 8.69 20.52 -19.64
CA PRO A 376 7.91 21.65 -20.17
C PRO A 376 7.57 22.74 -19.12
N TYR A 377 8.03 22.61 -17.88
CA TYR A 377 7.78 23.56 -16.79
C TYR A 377 9.07 24.26 -16.35
N SER A 378 8.91 25.36 -15.60
CA SER A 378 10.04 26.06 -14.96
C SER A 378 10.34 25.44 -13.60
N TYR A 379 11.61 25.40 -13.23
CA TYR A 379 12.11 24.82 -11.98
C TYR A 379 13.45 25.50 -11.63
N THR A 380 13.90 25.34 -10.40
CA THR A 380 15.22 25.81 -9.97
C THR A 380 16.11 24.64 -9.60
N LEU A 381 17.32 24.61 -10.17
CA LEU A 381 18.35 23.64 -9.82
C LEU A 381 19.25 24.22 -8.73
N ASP A 382 19.25 23.61 -7.55
CA ASP A 382 20.28 23.93 -6.55
C ASP A 382 21.65 23.40 -7.02
N PRO A 383 22.74 24.11 -6.72
CA PRO A 383 24.09 23.65 -7.05
C PRO A 383 24.40 22.37 -6.26
N THR A 384 25.22 21.49 -6.84
CA THR A 384 25.61 20.23 -6.18
C THR A 384 26.55 20.44 -4.98
N ASP A 385 27.18 21.61 -4.87
CA ASP A 385 27.93 21.99 -3.66
C ASP A 385 26.96 22.29 -2.51
N GLY A 386 27.12 21.58 -1.39
CA GLY A 386 26.23 21.68 -0.23
C GLY A 386 24.87 20.98 -0.35
N LEU A 387 24.51 20.47 -1.54
CA LEU A 387 23.20 19.84 -1.78
C LEU A 387 22.95 18.62 -0.89
N LYS A 388 23.95 17.77 -0.64
CA LYS A 388 23.81 16.61 0.25
C LYS A 388 23.34 17.02 1.63
N ASP A 389 24.01 18.01 2.24
CA ASP A 389 23.68 18.49 3.58
C ASP A 389 22.30 19.17 3.58
N TYR A 390 21.97 19.90 2.52
CA TYR A 390 20.65 20.49 2.33
C TYR A 390 19.54 19.43 2.28
N VAL A 391 19.68 18.39 1.47
CA VAL A 391 18.69 17.31 1.37
C VAL A 391 18.54 16.57 2.69
N ILE A 392 19.65 16.22 3.37
CA ILE A 392 19.60 15.57 4.70
C ILE A 392 18.89 16.44 5.74
N ALA A 393 19.08 17.76 5.69
CA ALA A 393 18.47 18.67 6.65
C ALA A 393 16.96 18.85 6.43
N ASN A 394 16.51 18.82 5.17
CA ASN A 394 15.16 19.24 4.78
C ASN A 394 14.25 18.09 4.31
N ALA A 395 14.76 16.91 3.95
CA ALA A 395 13.90 15.80 3.54
C ALA A 395 13.33 15.01 4.74
N GLY A 396 12.12 14.48 4.57
CA GLY A 396 11.37 13.71 5.56
C GLY A 396 10.36 14.55 6.35
N ARG A 397 9.67 13.90 7.28
CA ARG A 397 8.67 14.55 8.15
C ARG A 397 9.31 15.46 9.20
N GLY A 398 8.50 16.31 9.82
CA GLY A 398 8.89 17.23 10.89
C GLY A 398 9.67 18.45 10.43
N LYS A 399 9.70 18.73 9.11
CA LYS A 399 10.50 19.81 8.51
C LYS A 399 9.68 21.05 8.14
N LEU A 400 8.37 20.90 8.05
CA LEU A 400 7.47 21.98 7.71
C LEU A 400 7.09 22.77 8.95
N ASP A 401 7.13 24.10 8.83
CA ASP A 401 6.62 24.99 9.86
C ASP A 401 5.09 25.04 9.81
N GLN A 402 4.46 24.53 10.86
CA GLN A 402 3.00 24.51 11.01
C GLN A 402 2.50 25.51 12.05
N SER A 403 3.38 26.37 12.60
CA SER A 403 3.04 27.26 13.71
C SER A 403 1.99 28.32 13.38
N ASP A 404 1.85 28.67 12.10
CA ASP A 404 0.86 29.61 11.59
C ASP A 404 -0.47 28.92 11.15
N LEU A 405 -0.56 27.59 11.22
CA LEU A 405 -1.76 26.84 10.83
C LEU A 405 -2.80 26.80 11.97
N GLU A 406 -4.06 27.00 11.61
CA GLU A 406 -5.20 26.75 12.50
C GLU A 406 -5.64 25.29 12.36
N ILE A 407 -5.03 24.42 13.16
CA ILE A 407 -5.32 22.98 13.19
C ILE A 407 -6.41 22.74 14.26
N PRO A 408 -7.59 22.18 13.89
CA PRO A 408 -8.64 21.88 14.84
C PRO A 408 -8.24 20.72 15.77
N GLU A 409 -8.91 20.59 16.92
CA GLU A 409 -8.76 19.42 17.78
C GLU A 409 -9.21 18.14 17.04
N PRO A 410 -8.61 16.96 17.36
CA PRO A 410 -9.05 15.69 16.81
C PRO A 410 -10.55 15.43 17.01
N VAL A 411 -11.19 14.84 16.00
CA VAL A 411 -12.63 14.52 16.05
C VAL A 411 -12.98 13.53 17.17
N THR A 412 -12.07 12.59 17.46
CA THR A 412 -12.15 11.66 18.59
C THR A 412 -11.19 12.10 19.70
N PRO A 413 -11.68 12.33 20.93
CA PRO A 413 -10.80 12.64 22.06
C PRO A 413 -9.72 11.57 22.23
N GLN A 414 -8.50 11.98 22.58
CA GLN A 414 -7.35 11.06 22.65
C GLN A 414 -7.58 9.86 23.57
N ASP A 415 -8.29 10.04 24.69
CA ASP A 415 -8.57 8.97 25.65
C ASP A 415 -9.65 7.98 25.16
N GLU A 416 -10.27 8.24 24.02
CA GLU A 416 -11.30 7.40 23.39
C GLU A 416 -10.81 6.71 22.10
N VAL A 417 -9.55 6.94 21.71
CA VAL A 417 -8.94 6.26 20.55
C VAL A 417 -8.79 4.77 20.87
N PRO A 418 -9.24 3.85 19.98
CA PRO A 418 -9.00 2.43 20.15
C PRO A 418 -7.50 2.15 20.25
N VAL A 419 -7.08 1.53 21.35
CA VAL A 419 -5.70 1.09 21.56
C VAL A 419 -5.67 -0.43 21.36
N GLU A 420 -4.74 -0.90 20.53
CA GLU A 420 -4.51 -2.33 20.38
C GLU A 420 -4.08 -2.91 21.73
N GLU A 421 -4.80 -3.91 22.21
CA GLU A 421 -4.46 -4.54 23.49
C GLU A 421 -3.21 -5.40 23.32
N GLU A 422 -2.22 -5.25 24.19
CA GLU A 422 -1.04 -6.11 24.18
C GLU A 422 -1.43 -7.58 24.44
N PRO A 423 -0.74 -8.56 23.82
CA PRO A 423 -1.05 -9.97 24.03
C PRO A 423 -0.84 -10.36 25.51
N ILE A 424 -1.81 -11.03 26.10
CA ILE A 424 -1.77 -11.46 27.51
C ILE A 424 -0.78 -12.62 27.70
N VAL A 425 0.48 -12.36 28.08
CA VAL A 425 1.46 -13.42 28.35
C VAL A 425 1.25 -13.99 29.75
N GLU A 426 0.55 -15.13 29.86
CA GLU A 426 0.41 -15.90 31.11
C GLU A 426 0.98 -17.32 31.00
N ASP A 427 1.44 -17.85 32.14
CA ASP A 427 1.77 -19.27 32.27
C ASP A 427 0.55 -20.13 31.89
N VAL A 428 0.75 -21.36 31.41
CA VAL A 428 -0.34 -22.30 31.06
C VAL A 428 -1.00 -22.87 32.31
N VAL A 429 -1.70 -21.99 33.02
CA VAL A 429 -2.51 -22.24 34.22
C VAL A 429 -3.86 -21.56 34.04
N LEU A 430 -4.84 -21.91 34.87
CA LEU A 430 -6.12 -21.22 34.87
C LEU A 430 -6.08 -20.04 35.86
N PRO A 431 -6.60 -18.84 35.50
CA PRO A 431 -7.20 -18.50 34.20
C PRO A 431 -6.16 -18.43 33.07
N TYR A 432 -6.58 -18.80 31.86
CA TYR A 432 -5.80 -18.66 30.63
C TYR A 432 -6.58 -17.74 29.67
N ALA A 433 -5.95 -16.66 29.23
CA ALA A 433 -6.58 -15.65 28.38
C ALA A 433 -5.86 -15.47 27.04
N GLU A 434 -6.64 -15.12 26.02
CA GLU A 434 -6.19 -14.79 24.68
C GLU A 434 -7.11 -13.73 24.06
N ASN A 435 -6.52 -12.57 23.72
CA ASN A 435 -7.17 -11.43 23.08
C ASN A 435 -6.84 -11.33 21.58
N PHE A 436 -6.15 -12.33 21.02
CA PHE A 436 -5.84 -12.47 19.60
C PHE A 436 -5.10 -11.28 18.97
N ALA A 437 -4.41 -10.47 19.79
CA ALA A 437 -3.63 -9.32 19.38
C ALA A 437 -2.33 -9.70 18.64
N THR A 438 -2.48 -10.17 17.41
CA THR A 438 -1.41 -10.60 16.49
C THR A 438 -1.99 -10.78 15.09
N ASP A 439 -1.14 -10.94 14.07
CA ASP A 439 -1.59 -11.38 12.74
C ASP A 439 -1.83 -12.91 12.68
N THR A 440 -2.38 -13.37 11.55
CA THR A 440 -2.65 -14.81 11.33
C THR A 440 -1.36 -15.65 11.34
N ALA A 441 -0.26 -15.11 10.82
CA ALA A 441 0.99 -15.86 10.72
C ALA A 441 1.62 -16.07 12.12
N GLY A 442 1.64 -15.02 12.92
CA GLY A 442 2.04 -15.00 14.31
C GLY A 442 1.19 -15.95 15.14
N PHE A 443 -0.14 -15.80 15.11
CA PHE A 443 -1.05 -16.55 15.99
C PHE A 443 -0.85 -18.08 15.97
N PHE A 444 -0.63 -18.67 14.79
CA PHE A 444 -0.41 -20.13 14.65
C PHE A 444 1.07 -20.54 14.72
N SER A 445 1.96 -19.63 15.09
CA SER A 445 3.39 -19.88 15.27
C SER A 445 3.75 -20.09 16.74
N ASN A 446 4.83 -20.82 16.98
CA ASN A 446 5.43 -20.94 18.32
C ASN A 446 6.12 -19.65 18.78
N SER A 447 6.52 -18.78 17.86
CA SER A 447 7.03 -17.44 18.17
C SER A 447 5.98 -16.52 18.78
N TYR A 448 4.69 -16.78 18.56
CA TYR A 448 3.63 -16.11 19.31
C TYR A 448 3.46 -16.77 20.68
N ARG A 449 3.07 -18.05 20.68
CA ARG A 449 3.00 -18.87 21.90
C ARG A 449 3.26 -20.33 21.58
N ASP A 450 4.14 -20.97 22.34
CA ASP A 450 4.24 -22.42 22.40
C ASP A 450 3.47 -22.99 23.60
N LEU A 451 3.53 -24.30 23.82
CA LEU A 451 2.83 -24.98 24.92
C LEU A 451 3.27 -24.59 26.33
N THR A 452 4.27 -23.71 26.49
CA THR A 452 4.64 -23.08 27.76
C THR A 452 3.85 -21.80 28.05
N GLY A 453 3.11 -21.28 27.07
CA GLY A 453 2.35 -20.02 27.17
C GLY A 453 3.13 -18.78 26.74
N ALA A 454 4.42 -18.94 26.44
CA ALA A 454 5.30 -17.86 25.99
C ALA A 454 5.80 -18.10 24.54
N PRO A 455 6.32 -17.05 23.87
CA PRO A 455 7.11 -17.19 22.65
C PRO A 455 8.24 -18.22 22.82
N GLY A 456 8.32 -19.19 21.92
CA GLY A 456 9.30 -20.27 22.01
C GLY A 456 9.51 -21.01 20.70
N ASP A 457 10.28 -22.10 20.78
CA ASP A 457 10.59 -22.98 19.65
C ASP A 457 9.86 -24.34 19.73
N GLY A 458 8.97 -24.51 20.72
CA GLY A 458 8.17 -25.71 20.93
C GLY A 458 7.01 -25.90 19.96
N THR A 459 6.10 -26.82 20.31
CA THR A 459 4.83 -26.99 19.59
C THR A 459 3.97 -25.74 19.78
N PRO A 460 3.38 -25.16 18.71
CA PRO A 460 2.49 -24.01 18.83
C PRO A 460 1.31 -24.27 19.77
N MET A 461 0.94 -23.27 20.56
CA MET A 461 -0.23 -23.32 21.44
C MET A 461 -1.53 -23.50 20.64
N TYR A 462 -1.61 -22.80 19.50
CA TYR A 462 -2.77 -22.80 18.62
C TYR A 462 -2.47 -23.59 17.35
N TYR A 463 -3.36 -24.51 16.99
CA TYR A 463 -3.19 -25.31 15.78
C TYR A 463 -4.47 -25.37 14.96
N ARG A 464 -4.35 -24.97 13.69
CA ARG A 464 -5.42 -25.07 12.69
C ARG A 464 -5.54 -26.53 12.24
N VAL A 465 -6.45 -27.26 12.85
CA VAL A 465 -6.69 -28.68 12.56
C VAL A 465 -7.22 -28.87 11.15
N THR A 466 -8.25 -28.10 10.76
CA THR A 466 -8.81 -28.08 9.40
C THR A 466 -9.56 -26.78 9.12
N GLY A 467 -9.87 -26.53 7.85
CA GLY A 467 -10.66 -25.37 7.41
C GLY A 467 -9.84 -24.08 7.40
N THR A 468 -10.53 -22.94 7.37
CA THR A 468 -9.89 -21.61 7.39
C THR A 468 -10.11 -20.96 8.75
N ALA A 469 -9.04 -20.60 9.45
CA ALA A 469 -9.09 -19.94 10.75
C ALA A 469 -8.05 -18.82 10.83
N GLU A 470 -8.44 -17.56 10.82
CA GLU A 470 -7.55 -16.41 10.59
C GLU A 470 -7.76 -15.35 11.67
N ILE A 471 -6.72 -14.57 11.98
CA ILE A 471 -6.90 -13.35 12.78
C ILE A 471 -7.29 -12.21 11.85
N GLN A 472 -8.37 -11.50 12.19
CA GLN A 472 -8.94 -10.37 11.46
C GLN A 472 -9.23 -9.26 12.47
N GLY A 473 -8.55 -8.12 12.35
CA GLY A 473 -8.73 -6.98 13.26
C GLY A 473 -8.51 -7.34 14.74
N GLY A 474 -7.52 -8.19 15.02
CA GLY A 474 -7.25 -8.66 16.38
C GLY A 474 -8.24 -9.69 16.92
N ALA A 475 -9.05 -10.35 16.07
CA ALA A 475 -10.02 -11.37 16.50
C ALA A 475 -9.93 -12.67 15.67
N LEU A 476 -10.22 -13.82 16.27
CA LEU A 476 -10.16 -15.14 15.62
C LEU A 476 -11.43 -15.44 14.80
N SER A 477 -11.29 -15.40 13.48
CA SER A 477 -12.29 -15.83 12.50
C SER A 477 -12.22 -17.35 12.25
N LEU A 478 -13.33 -18.06 12.43
CA LEU A 478 -13.46 -19.51 12.23
C LEU A 478 -14.42 -19.83 11.07
N THR A 479 -13.90 -20.10 9.87
CA THR A 479 -14.70 -20.43 8.68
C THR A 479 -14.64 -21.93 8.34
N GLY A 480 -15.73 -22.64 8.67
CA GLY A 480 -15.82 -24.09 8.49
C GLY A 480 -14.63 -24.85 9.05
N SER A 481 -14.12 -24.39 10.20
CA SER A 481 -12.78 -24.74 10.68
C SER A 481 -12.78 -25.33 12.08
N ARG A 482 -11.61 -25.84 12.45
CA ARG A 482 -11.31 -26.38 13.78
C ARG A 482 -9.95 -25.90 14.21
N VAL A 483 -9.89 -25.30 15.39
CA VAL A 483 -8.66 -24.85 16.03
C VAL A 483 -8.56 -25.51 17.39
N SER A 484 -7.46 -26.23 17.63
CA SER A 484 -7.15 -26.76 18.96
C SER A 484 -6.24 -25.79 19.71
N ILE A 485 -6.47 -25.66 21.00
CA ILE A 485 -5.74 -24.80 21.93
C ILE A 485 -5.10 -25.71 22.98
N GLY A 486 -3.77 -25.71 23.03
CA GLY A 486 -3.01 -26.47 24.01
C GLY A 486 -2.85 -27.96 23.71
N ASN A 487 -3.02 -28.40 22.47
CA ASN A 487 -2.84 -29.80 22.08
C ASN A 487 -1.37 -30.09 21.75
N SER A 488 -0.76 -31.02 22.48
CA SER A 488 0.64 -31.43 22.33
C SER A 488 0.92 -32.32 21.12
N THR A 489 -0.11 -32.93 20.52
CA THR A 489 0.02 -33.74 19.30
C THR A 489 -1.02 -33.32 18.26
N PRO A 490 -1.02 -32.06 17.81
CA PRO A 490 -2.17 -31.48 17.14
C PRO A 490 -2.38 -32.00 15.70
N GLU A 491 -1.33 -32.55 15.09
CA GLU A 491 -1.38 -33.20 13.77
C GLU A 491 -2.07 -34.58 13.81
N ALA A 492 -2.09 -35.24 14.96
CA ALA A 492 -2.68 -36.57 15.13
C ALA A 492 -4.19 -36.44 15.41
N SER A 493 -5.02 -37.15 14.66
CA SER A 493 -6.46 -37.21 14.95
C SER A 493 -6.72 -37.98 16.24
N THR A 494 -7.52 -37.42 17.14
CA THR A 494 -7.87 -38.08 18.40
C THR A 494 -8.72 -39.33 18.20
N THR A 495 -8.61 -40.26 19.13
CA THR A 495 -9.38 -41.51 19.20
C THR A 495 -9.86 -41.77 20.62
N SER A 496 -10.78 -42.73 20.80
CA SER A 496 -11.23 -43.15 22.13
C SER A 496 -10.20 -43.96 22.93
N GLY A 497 -9.08 -44.34 22.30
CA GLY A 497 -7.99 -45.10 22.92
C GLY A 497 -6.75 -44.28 23.27
N ASP A 498 -6.79 -42.96 23.09
CA ASP A 498 -5.65 -42.09 23.32
C ASP A 498 -5.34 -41.93 24.82
N SER A 499 -4.17 -41.37 25.12
CA SER A 499 -3.87 -40.73 26.41
C SER A 499 -4.20 -39.24 26.36
N ASN A 500 -4.20 -38.56 27.50
CA ASN A 500 -4.31 -37.11 27.55
C ASN A 500 -3.15 -36.46 26.79
N THR A 501 -3.45 -35.52 25.88
CA THR A 501 -2.45 -34.81 25.05
C THR A 501 -2.56 -33.30 25.18
N GLY A 502 -3.18 -32.79 26.25
CA GLY A 502 -3.33 -31.36 26.48
C GLY A 502 -2.45 -30.80 27.60
N VAL A 503 -2.51 -29.48 27.75
CA VAL A 503 -1.70 -28.71 28.70
C VAL A 503 -2.50 -28.07 29.83
N PHE A 504 -3.83 -27.98 29.70
CA PHE A 504 -4.66 -27.35 30.72
C PHE A 504 -5.07 -28.33 31.81
N ASP A 505 -5.04 -27.88 33.06
CA ASP A 505 -5.67 -28.59 34.17
C ASP A 505 -7.18 -28.32 34.21
N LEU A 506 -7.93 -29.18 33.52
CA LEU A 506 -9.40 -29.14 33.46
C LEU A 506 -10.05 -30.18 34.38
N SER A 507 -9.31 -30.66 35.39
CA SER A 507 -9.79 -31.68 36.34
C SER A 507 -10.75 -31.14 37.41
N VAL A 508 -10.90 -29.82 37.48
CA VAL A 508 -11.85 -29.08 38.32
C VAL A 508 -13.01 -28.55 37.49
N PRO A 509 -14.15 -28.13 38.09
CA PRO A 509 -15.14 -27.34 37.37
C PRO A 509 -14.49 -26.10 36.74
N TRP A 510 -14.76 -25.88 35.45
CA TRP A 510 -14.19 -24.79 34.68
C TRP A 510 -15.21 -24.26 33.67
N GLN A 511 -14.95 -23.08 33.13
CA GLN A 511 -15.75 -22.44 32.10
C GLN A 511 -14.86 -21.82 31.03
N ILE A 512 -15.45 -21.62 29.84
CA ILE A 512 -14.86 -20.86 28.75
C ILE A 512 -15.74 -19.69 28.41
N THR A 513 -15.15 -18.51 28.33
CA THR A 513 -15.79 -17.25 27.96
C THR A 513 -15.19 -16.74 26.66
N PHE A 514 -16.01 -16.13 25.80
CA PHE A 514 -15.59 -15.50 24.55
C PHE A 514 -16.60 -14.43 24.13
N THR A 515 -16.13 -13.37 23.47
CA THR A 515 -16.94 -12.33 22.83
C THR A 515 -17.17 -12.70 21.37
N VAL A 516 -18.41 -12.58 20.88
CA VAL A 516 -18.72 -12.75 19.46
C VAL A 516 -18.57 -11.40 18.77
N VAL A 517 -17.60 -11.26 17.88
CA VAL A 517 -17.39 -10.03 17.09
C VAL A 517 -18.37 -9.99 15.91
N SER A 518 -18.50 -11.09 15.18
CA SER A 518 -19.46 -11.20 14.07
C SER A 518 -19.84 -12.65 13.76
N VAL A 519 -20.95 -12.81 13.03
CA VAL A 519 -21.42 -14.11 12.52
C VAL A 519 -21.72 -13.99 11.03
N GLY A 520 -21.34 -15.02 10.26
CA GLY A 520 -21.47 -15.03 8.81
C GLY A 520 -21.67 -16.43 8.23
N GLY A 521 -21.74 -16.51 6.91
CA GLY A 521 -21.94 -17.77 6.19
C GLY A 521 -23.35 -18.36 6.34
N ASP A 522 -23.45 -19.69 6.31
CA ASP A 522 -24.71 -20.42 6.54
C ASP A 522 -25.04 -20.44 8.03
N THR A 523 -25.88 -19.51 8.47
CA THR A 523 -26.25 -19.35 9.89
C THR A 523 -27.12 -20.49 10.44
N SER A 524 -27.61 -21.41 9.59
CA SER A 524 -28.31 -22.63 10.02
C SER A 524 -27.36 -23.71 10.57
N ARG A 525 -26.05 -23.44 10.55
CA ARG A 525 -24.98 -24.31 11.03
C ARG A 525 -24.58 -23.96 12.46
N ASN A 526 -23.73 -24.81 13.05
CA ASN A 526 -23.37 -24.70 14.45
C ASN A 526 -21.94 -24.20 14.69
N PHE A 527 -21.80 -23.45 15.78
CA PHE A 527 -20.55 -23.31 16.54
C PHE A 527 -20.52 -24.36 17.66
N GLN A 528 -19.35 -24.94 17.92
CA GLN A 528 -19.18 -26.08 18.81
C GLN A 528 -17.86 -25.97 19.58
N ILE A 529 -17.86 -26.45 20.83
CA ILE A 529 -16.67 -26.52 21.67
C ILE A 529 -16.48 -27.96 22.14
N TYR A 530 -15.23 -28.42 22.06
CA TYR A 530 -14.83 -29.75 22.47
C TYR A 530 -13.71 -29.71 23.50
N VAL A 531 -13.60 -30.77 24.28
CA VAL A 531 -12.42 -31.09 25.09
C VAL A 531 -11.81 -32.41 24.62
N ASP A 532 -10.48 -32.47 24.52
CA ASP A 532 -9.71 -33.64 24.09
C ASP A 532 -10.24 -34.32 22.82
N ASN A 533 -10.62 -33.50 21.84
CA ASN A 533 -11.13 -33.96 20.56
C ASN A 533 -10.79 -32.95 19.46
N ASN A 534 -10.01 -33.38 18.46
CA ASN A 534 -9.71 -32.59 17.28
C ASN A 534 -10.32 -33.20 16.00
N THR A 535 -11.35 -34.03 16.12
CA THR A 535 -12.04 -34.70 15.00
C THR A 535 -13.46 -34.14 14.80
N PRO A 536 -14.13 -34.43 13.67
CA PRO A 536 -15.51 -33.97 13.50
C PRO A 536 -16.52 -34.85 14.25
N SER A 537 -16.11 -36.03 14.71
CA SER A 537 -16.93 -36.99 15.46
C SER A 537 -16.82 -36.70 16.94
N SER A 538 -17.94 -36.46 17.62
CA SER A 538 -17.90 -36.29 19.08
C SER A 538 -17.40 -37.55 19.81
N GLY A 539 -17.47 -38.74 19.22
CA GLY A 539 -17.05 -39.98 19.89
C GLY A 539 -15.54 -40.27 19.89
N ASN A 540 -14.76 -39.54 19.10
CA ASN A 540 -13.32 -39.79 18.91
C ASN A 540 -12.50 -39.05 19.96
N SER A 541 -12.73 -39.41 21.21
CA SER A 541 -12.11 -38.83 22.38
C SER A 541 -12.16 -39.85 23.52
N ILE A 542 -11.24 -39.74 24.46
CA ILE A 542 -11.25 -40.48 25.73
C ILE A 542 -12.53 -40.23 26.55
N TRP A 543 -13.23 -39.11 26.30
CA TRP A 543 -14.51 -38.76 26.91
C TRP A 543 -15.73 -39.26 26.12
N GLY A 544 -15.50 -39.98 25.02
CA GLY A 544 -16.55 -40.37 24.08
C GLY A 544 -17.37 -39.15 23.61
N SER A 545 -18.65 -39.35 23.34
CA SER A 545 -19.53 -38.30 22.79
C SER A 545 -19.69 -37.06 23.68
N ALA A 546 -19.36 -37.17 24.98
CA ALA A 546 -19.40 -36.04 25.91
C ALA A 546 -18.32 -35.00 25.62
N SER A 547 -17.26 -35.35 24.86
CA SER A 547 -16.20 -34.43 24.48
C SER A 547 -16.73 -33.16 23.81
N LYS A 548 -17.83 -33.24 23.05
CA LYS A 548 -18.57 -32.08 22.56
C LYS A 548 -19.56 -31.61 23.62
N PHE A 549 -19.10 -30.75 24.51
CA PHE A 549 -19.92 -30.26 25.63
C PHE A 549 -20.75 -29.03 25.27
N HIS A 550 -20.43 -28.33 24.17
CA HIS A 550 -21.21 -27.19 23.70
C HIS A 550 -21.50 -27.26 22.20
N GLN A 551 -22.73 -26.88 21.83
CA GLN A 551 -23.17 -26.69 20.46
C GLN A 551 -24.30 -25.65 20.45
N VAL A 552 -24.19 -24.66 19.58
CA VAL A 552 -25.16 -23.60 19.39
C VAL A 552 -25.30 -23.26 17.91
N LEU A 553 -26.51 -22.90 17.46
CA LEU A 553 -26.72 -22.41 16.10
C LEU A 553 -26.12 -21.01 15.97
N LEU A 554 -25.56 -20.70 14.80
CA LEU A 554 -25.05 -19.36 14.52
C LEU A 554 -26.13 -18.27 14.63
N THR A 555 -27.40 -18.60 14.38
CA THR A 555 -28.53 -17.68 14.58
C THR A 555 -28.74 -17.26 16.03
N ASP A 556 -28.20 -18.00 16.99
CA ASP A 556 -28.37 -17.72 18.43
C ASP A 556 -27.14 -16.98 19.01
N LEU A 557 -26.14 -16.70 18.16
CA LEU A 557 -24.96 -15.90 18.48
C LEU A 557 -25.19 -14.44 18.03
N GLU A 558 -25.07 -13.51 18.98
CA GLU A 558 -25.27 -12.08 18.78
C GLU A 558 -23.90 -11.37 18.78
N ALA A 559 -23.64 -10.55 17.77
CA ALA A 559 -22.44 -9.73 17.70
C ALA A 559 -22.38 -8.73 18.87
N GLY A 560 -21.18 -8.51 19.42
CA GLY A 560 -20.91 -7.67 20.58
C GLY A 560 -21.24 -8.31 21.93
N LYS A 561 -21.63 -9.59 21.96
CA LYS A 561 -22.03 -10.29 23.20
C LYS A 561 -20.99 -11.30 23.65
N THR A 562 -20.73 -11.28 24.94
CA THR A 562 -19.89 -12.27 25.62
C THR A 562 -20.72 -13.47 26.10
N TYR A 563 -20.23 -14.67 25.80
CA TYR A 563 -20.85 -15.95 26.14
C TYR A 563 -19.95 -16.71 27.11
N THR A 564 -20.53 -17.23 28.20
CA THR A 564 -19.85 -18.12 29.15
C THR A 564 -20.45 -19.51 29.08
N VAL A 565 -19.61 -20.51 28.88
CA VAL A 565 -19.99 -21.91 28.69
C VAL A 565 -19.31 -22.77 29.75
N ALA A 566 -20.10 -23.49 30.54
CA ALA A 566 -19.57 -24.47 31.49
C ALA A 566 -18.89 -25.63 30.72
N GLY A 567 -17.64 -25.91 31.09
CA GLY A 567 -16.84 -26.96 30.48
C GLY A 567 -17.15 -28.36 31.01
N LEU A 568 -16.77 -29.39 30.25
CA LEU A 568 -16.74 -30.76 30.75
C LEU A 568 -15.54 -30.93 31.69
N THR A 569 -15.75 -31.26 32.96
CA THR A 569 -14.66 -31.65 33.86
C THR A 569 -13.93 -32.86 33.30
N ALA A 570 -12.65 -32.67 32.96
CA ALA A 570 -11.83 -33.58 32.19
C ALA A 570 -10.57 -33.96 33.00
N SER A 571 -9.38 -33.88 32.41
CA SER A 571 -8.12 -34.27 33.05
C SER A 571 -7.23 -33.08 33.37
N ALA A 572 -6.15 -33.32 34.11
CA ALA A 572 -5.10 -32.34 34.37
C ALA A 572 -4.22 -32.01 33.15
N ASN A 573 -4.44 -32.70 32.01
CA ASN A 573 -3.66 -32.57 30.79
C ASN A 573 -4.62 -32.54 29.59
N SER A 574 -5.63 -31.69 29.64
CA SER A 574 -6.66 -31.60 28.62
C SER A 574 -6.45 -30.39 27.70
N PHE A 575 -6.97 -30.46 26.48
CA PHE A 575 -6.94 -29.38 25.50
C PHE A 575 -8.36 -29.05 25.03
N VAL A 576 -8.55 -27.83 24.51
CA VAL A 576 -9.86 -27.36 24.02
C VAL A 576 -9.82 -27.23 22.51
N THR A 577 -10.93 -27.51 21.83
CA THR A 577 -11.09 -27.26 20.39
C THR A 577 -12.31 -26.40 20.13
N LEU A 578 -12.11 -25.29 19.42
CA LEU A 578 -13.18 -24.46 18.86
C LEU A 578 -13.49 -24.93 17.44
N ARG A 579 -14.77 -24.96 17.08
CA ARG A 579 -15.21 -25.47 15.78
C ARG A 579 -16.41 -24.72 15.22
N THR A 580 -16.36 -24.44 13.92
CA THR A 580 -17.52 -24.12 13.10
C THR A 580 -17.78 -25.25 12.08
N GLU A 581 -19.05 -25.54 11.80
CA GLU A 581 -19.41 -26.50 10.76
C GLU A 581 -19.13 -25.95 9.35
N SER A 582 -19.01 -26.84 8.36
CA SER A 582 -18.76 -26.43 6.96
C SER A 582 -19.77 -25.39 6.49
N GLY A 583 -19.28 -24.26 5.96
CA GLY A 583 -20.09 -23.14 5.48
C GLY A 583 -20.47 -22.11 6.55
N ALA A 584 -20.20 -22.37 7.83
CA ALA A 584 -20.41 -21.43 8.93
C ALA A 584 -19.18 -20.52 9.11
N ASN A 585 -19.40 -19.27 9.52
CA ASN A 585 -18.33 -18.36 9.95
C ASN A 585 -18.73 -17.66 11.25
N VAL A 586 -17.81 -17.61 12.21
CA VAL A 586 -17.93 -16.84 13.46
C VAL A 586 -16.58 -16.19 13.74
N VAL A 587 -16.58 -14.91 14.11
CA VAL A 587 -15.41 -14.19 14.58
C VAL A 587 -15.52 -14.01 16.09
N LEU A 588 -14.49 -14.44 16.81
CA LEU A 588 -14.44 -14.50 18.26
C LEU A 588 -13.29 -13.65 18.79
N ASP A 589 -13.51 -13.06 19.96
CA ASP A 589 -12.50 -12.31 20.70
C ASP A 589 -12.59 -12.62 22.20
N ASP A 590 -11.68 -12.08 23.01
CA ASP A 590 -11.66 -12.17 24.48
C ASP A 590 -11.83 -13.61 25.01
N LEU A 591 -11.03 -14.55 24.53
CA LEU A 591 -11.12 -15.93 24.98
C LEU A 591 -10.54 -16.05 26.39
N LEU A 592 -11.33 -16.59 27.32
CA LEU A 592 -10.91 -16.86 28.69
C LEU A 592 -11.30 -18.29 29.08
N ILE A 593 -10.34 -19.11 29.50
CA ILE A 593 -10.55 -20.42 30.11
C ILE A 593 -10.21 -20.30 31.58
N GLU A 594 -11.14 -20.56 32.48
CA GLU A 594 -10.91 -20.37 33.92
C GLU A 594 -11.59 -21.44 34.78
N ALA A 595 -11.04 -21.67 35.98
CA ALA A 595 -11.72 -22.49 36.97
C ALA A 595 -12.97 -21.75 37.46
N THR A 596 -14.08 -22.47 37.65
CA THR A 596 -15.30 -21.86 38.17
C THR A 596 -15.09 -21.52 39.67
N PRO A 597 -15.47 -20.31 40.13
CA PRO A 597 -15.30 -19.88 41.52
C PRO A 597 -15.93 -20.80 42.59
#